data_AF-A0AAX4EV56-F1
#
_entry.id   AF-A0AAX4EV56-F1
#
_cell.length_a   1.000
_cell.length_b   1.000
_cell.length_c   1.000
_cell.angle_alpha   90.00
_cell.angle_beta   90.00
_cell.angle_gamma   90.00
#
_symmetry.space_group_name_H-M   'P 1'
#
loop_
_entity.id
_entity.type
_entity.pdbx_description
1 polymer ?
#
loop_
_entity_poly.entity_id
_entity_poly.type
_entity_poly.pdbx_seq_one_letter_code
_entity_poly.pdbx_strand_id
1 'polypeptide(L)'
;MDHIPDVDYVRNQLAVIPEFKPEISHVQTFHIPEGVQIQVGPVGPQTSGGKLYPGGGSQIQILNYEDRAKLVPVGQPRMIHSKKCGV
;
A
#
# COMPACT_ATOMS: atom_id res chain seq x y z
N MET A 1 3.92 7.04 8.77
CA MET A 1 3.74 6.28 7.51
C MET A 1 3.38 7.25 6.41
N ASP A 2 3.77 6.94 5.18
CA ASP A 2 3.61 7.85 4.06
C ASP A 2 2.13 8.15 3.76
N HIS A 3 1.86 9.35 3.26
CA HIS A 3 0.56 9.66 2.70
C HIS A 3 0.45 9.04 1.29
N ILE A 4 -0.66 8.35 1.02
CA ILE A 4 -0.94 7.74 -0.29
C ILE A 4 -1.95 8.63 -1.04
N PRO A 5 -1.50 9.56 -1.91
CA PRO A 5 -2.38 10.52 -2.55
C PRO A 5 -3.21 9.92 -3.70
N ASP A 6 -2.64 8.98 -4.45
CA ASP A 6 -3.16 8.54 -5.75
C ASP A 6 -2.69 7.12 -6.11
N VAL A 7 -3.23 6.59 -7.21
CA VAL A 7 -2.89 5.25 -7.73
C VAL A 7 -1.43 5.18 -8.20
N ASP A 8 -0.88 6.28 -8.71
CA ASP A 8 0.49 6.31 -9.21
C ASP A 8 1.51 6.15 -8.08
N TYR A 9 1.23 6.71 -6.90
CA TYR A 9 2.01 6.47 -5.69
C TYR A 9 2.00 4.98 -5.31
N VAL A 10 0.83 4.34 -5.31
CA VAL A 10 0.71 2.92 -4.96
C VAL A 10 1.48 2.03 -5.94
N ARG A 11 1.41 2.32 -7.24
CA ARG A 11 2.16 1.57 -8.24
C ARG A 11 3.67 1.83 -8.13
N ASN A 12 4.10 3.08 -8.05
CA ASN A 12 5.51 3.43 -8.22
C ASN A 12 6.30 3.42 -6.90
N GLN A 13 5.70 3.88 -5.80
CA GLN A 13 6.38 3.97 -4.50
C GLN A 13 6.11 2.75 -3.61
N LEU A 14 4.93 2.12 -3.74
CA LEU A 14 4.59 0.91 -3.00
C LEU A 14 4.69 -0.38 -3.82
N ALA A 15 5.15 -0.29 -5.06
CA ALA A 15 5.41 -1.41 -5.96
C ALA A 15 4.29 -2.46 -6.04
N VAL A 16 3.03 -2.05 -5.84
CA VAL A 16 1.89 -2.96 -5.94
C VAL A 16 1.63 -3.20 -7.42
N ILE A 17 2.07 -4.34 -7.95
CA ILE A 17 1.92 -4.69 -9.37
C ILE A 17 0.49 -5.12 -9.72
N PRO A 18 0.05 -5.03 -10.99
CA PRO A 18 -1.29 -5.43 -11.42
C PRO A 18 -1.66 -6.87 -11.04
N GLU A 19 -0.71 -7.80 -11.00
CA GLU A 19 -0.91 -9.20 -10.63
C GLU A 19 -1.27 -9.35 -9.15
N PHE A 20 -0.77 -8.48 -8.27
CA PHE A 20 -1.15 -8.48 -6.86
C PHE A 20 -2.52 -7.84 -6.66
N LYS A 21 -2.78 -6.76 -7.40
CA LYS A 21 -4.03 -6.00 -7.30
C LYS A 21 -4.32 -5.34 -8.65
N PRO A 22 -5.24 -5.92 -9.46
CA PRO A 22 -5.55 -5.38 -10.78
C PRO A 22 -6.10 -3.96 -10.71
N GLU A 23 -6.98 -3.70 -9.73
CA GLU A 23 -7.62 -2.40 -9.52
C GLU A 23 -7.31 -1.83 -8.13
N ILE A 24 -6.85 -0.58 -8.10
CA ILE A 24 -6.62 0.20 -6.88
C ILE A 24 -7.61 1.36 -6.89
N SER A 25 -8.57 1.34 -5.97
CA SER A 25 -9.64 2.33 -5.90
C SER A 25 -9.68 3.10 -4.58
N HIS A 26 -9.17 2.53 -3.49
CA HIS A 26 -9.30 3.10 -2.15
C HIS A 26 -8.05 2.89 -1.30
N VAL A 27 -7.89 3.78 -0.31
CA VAL A 27 -6.95 3.68 0.80
C VAL A 27 -7.75 3.59 2.10
N GLN A 28 -7.46 2.59 2.94
CA GLN A 28 -8.04 2.45 4.28
C GLN A 28 -6.97 2.68 5.33
N THR A 29 -7.28 3.49 6.35
CA THR A 29 -6.42 3.66 7.52
C THR A 29 -6.82 2.62 8.57
N PHE A 30 -5.84 1.98 9.19
CA PHE A 30 -6.05 1.04 10.28
C PHE A 30 -5.27 1.47 11.52
N HIS A 31 -5.86 1.27 12.69
CA HIS A 31 -5.16 1.24 13.96
C HIS A 31 -4.65 -0.18 14.20
N ILE A 32 -3.34 -0.28 14.47
CA ILE A 32 -2.69 -1.53 14.85
C ILE A 32 -2.69 -1.58 16.38
N PRO A 33 -3.39 -2.54 17.01
CA PRO A 33 -3.39 -2.66 18.47
C PRO A 33 -2.01 -2.99 19.04
N GLU A 34 -1.82 -2.69 20.32
CA GLU A 34 -0.63 -3.11 21.06
C GLU A 34 -0.43 -4.63 21.02
N GLY A 35 0.83 -5.06 21.10
CA GLY A 35 1.21 -6.48 21.07
C GLY A 35 1.27 -7.12 19.68
N VAL A 36 0.79 -6.45 18.62
CA VAL A 36 0.97 -6.91 17.24
C VAL A 36 2.41 -6.69 16.80
N GLN A 37 3.07 -7.77 16.36
CA GLN A 37 4.43 -7.69 15.87
C GLN A 37 4.46 -7.19 14.43
N ILE A 38 5.26 -6.13 14.22
CA ILE A 38 5.43 -5.50 12.92
C ILE A 38 6.89 -5.39 12.52
N GLN A 39 7.14 -5.41 11.23
CA GLN A 39 8.40 -4.99 10.63
C GLN A 39 8.16 -3.78 9.73
N VAL A 40 9.04 -2.78 9.84
CA VAL A 40 8.97 -1.54 9.05
C VAL A 40 10.22 -1.45 8.19
N GLY A 41 10.05 -1.03 6.94
CA GLY A 41 11.17 -0.81 6.02
C GLY A 41 10.71 -0.28 4.68
N PRO A 42 11.65 0.04 3.77
CA PRO A 42 11.31 0.46 2.43
C PRO A 42 10.76 -0.72 1.60
N VAL A 43 9.84 -0.42 0.71
CA VAL A 43 9.36 -1.37 -0.30
C VAL A 43 10.46 -1.60 -1.33
N GLY A 44 10.79 -2.87 -1.59
CA GLY A 44 11.72 -3.24 -2.66
C GLY A 44 11.08 -3.19 -4.06
N PRO A 45 11.88 -3.08 -5.13
CA PRO A 45 11.37 -3.02 -6.49
C PRO A 45 10.64 -4.31 -6.91
N GLN A 46 9.65 -4.17 -7.80
CA GLN A 46 8.92 -5.28 -8.42
C GLN A 46 8.93 -5.13 -9.95
N THR A 47 8.77 -6.25 -10.67
CA THR A 47 8.69 -6.25 -12.15
C THR A 47 7.46 -7.02 -12.60
N SER A 48 6.71 -6.45 -13.54
CA SER A 48 5.51 -7.07 -14.13
C SER A 48 5.41 -6.68 -15.60
N GLY A 49 5.18 -7.66 -16.48
CA GLY A 49 5.04 -7.43 -17.92
C GLY A 49 6.20 -6.65 -18.57
N GLY A 50 7.42 -6.79 -18.05
CA GLY A 50 8.60 -6.05 -18.51
C GLY A 50 8.70 -4.59 -18.00
N LYS A 51 7.75 -4.12 -17.18
CA LYS A 51 7.79 -2.81 -16.53
C LYS A 51 8.35 -2.93 -15.11
N LEU A 52 9.32 -2.05 -14.79
CA LEU A 52 9.86 -1.89 -13.43
C LEU A 52 8.95 -0.96 -12.61
N TYR A 53 8.63 -1.39 -11.39
CA TYR A 53 7.98 -0.61 -10.35
C TYR A 53 9.00 -0.41 -9.22
N PRO A 54 9.57 0.79 -9.04
CA PRO A 54 10.81 0.97 -8.28
C PRO A 54 10.64 0.77 -6.77
N GLY A 55 9.45 0.98 -6.23
CA GLY A 55 9.25 0.95 -4.78
C GLY A 55 9.88 2.16 -4.10
N GLY A 56 10.42 1.97 -2.90
CA GLY A 56 11.10 2.99 -2.11
C GLY A 56 10.23 3.70 -1.05
N GLY A 57 8.90 3.58 -1.14
CA GLY A 57 8.00 4.03 -0.09
C GLY A 57 8.10 3.19 1.18
N SER A 58 7.60 3.71 2.30
CA SER A 58 7.56 3.01 3.58
C SER A 58 6.49 1.91 3.57
N GLN A 59 6.83 0.71 4.03
CA GLN A 59 5.85 -0.36 4.30
C GLN A 59 5.91 -0.85 5.75
N ILE A 60 4.79 -1.42 6.18
CA ILE A 60 4.68 -2.23 7.39
C ILE A 60 4.29 -3.64 6.97
N GLN A 61 4.96 -4.64 7.52
CA GLN A 61 4.54 -6.03 7.47
C GLN A 61 4.05 -6.46 8.86
N ILE A 62 2.80 -6.91 8.94
CA ILE A 62 2.32 -7.66 10.11
C ILE A 62 2.98 -9.05 10.03
N LEU A 63 3.80 -9.38 11.04
CA LEU A 63 4.64 -10.59 11.01
C LEU A 63 3.83 -11.87 11.19
N ASN A 64 2.84 -11.86 12.08
CA ASN A 64 1.92 -12.97 12.26
C ASN A 64 0.66 -12.76 11.43
N TYR A 65 0.32 -13.72 10.57
CA TYR A 65 -0.82 -13.57 9.66
C TYR A 65 -2.16 -13.39 10.41
N GLU A 66 -2.36 -14.12 11.51
CA GLU A 66 -3.58 -14.07 12.33
C GLU A 66 -3.82 -12.68 12.96
N ASP A 67 -2.75 -11.93 13.24
CA ASP A 67 -2.86 -10.59 13.83
C ASP A 67 -3.52 -9.58 12.89
N ARG A 68 -3.60 -9.87 11.57
CA ARG A 68 -4.30 -9.01 10.61
C ARG A 68 -5.79 -8.84 10.93
N ALA A 69 -6.41 -9.85 11.56
CA ALA A 69 -7.81 -9.76 11.99
C ALA A 69 -8.02 -8.82 13.17
N LYS A 70 -6.95 -8.42 13.89
CA LYS A 70 -7.01 -7.51 15.03
C LYS A 70 -7.00 -6.04 14.61
N LEU A 71 -6.69 -5.74 13.35
CA LEU A 71 -6.59 -4.37 12.85
C LEU A 71 -7.96 -3.70 12.85
N VAL A 72 -8.03 -2.49 13.41
CA VAL A 72 -9.29 -1.74 13.52
C VAL A 72 -9.33 -0.63 12.47
N PRO A 73 -10.31 -0.60 11.55
CA PRO A 73 -10.40 0.47 10.56
C PRO A 73 -10.69 1.82 11.24
N VAL A 74 -9.98 2.86 10.82
CA VAL A 74 -10.19 4.24 11.26
C VAL A 74 -10.91 4.99 10.14
N GLY A 75 -12.17 5.33 10.38
CA GLY A 75 -13.01 6.03 9.40
C GLY A 75 -13.33 5.17 8.16
N GLN A 76 -13.92 5.82 7.16
CA GLN A 76 -14.30 5.18 5.90
C GLN A 76 -13.10 5.11 4.93
N PRO A 77 -13.07 4.12 4.01
CA PRO A 77 -12.07 4.08 2.94
C PRO A 77 -12.12 5.36 2.11
N ARG A 78 -10.95 5.95 1.84
CA ARG A 78 -10.82 7.12 0.98
C ARG A 78 -10.57 6.70 -0.45
N MET A 79 -11.42 7.13 -1.37
CA MET A 79 -11.25 6.89 -2.81
C MET A 79 -9.98 7.59 -3.32
N ILE A 80 -9.24 6.90 -4.19
CA ILE A 80 -8.07 7.43 -4.90
C ILE A 80 -8.18 7.13 -6.38
N HIS A 81 -7.58 7.99 -7.19
CA HIS A 81 -7.56 7.88 -8.64
C HIS A 81 -6.13 8.01 -9.14
N SER A 82 -5.85 7.59 -10.37
CA SER A 82 -4.61 8.01 -11.05
C SER A 82 -4.62 9.51 -11.21
N LYS A 83 -3.44 10.16 -11.16
CA LYS A 83 -3.39 11.57 -11.56
C LYS A 83 -3.84 11.63 -13.01
N LYS A 84 -4.88 12.42 -13.29
CA LYS A 84 -5.20 12.75 -14.68
C LYS A 84 -3.94 13.38 -15.26
N CYS A 85 -3.44 12.83 -16.38
CA CYS A 85 -2.44 13.54 -17.18
C CYS A 85 -2.98 14.96 -17.40
N GLY A 86 -2.26 15.96 -16.88
CA GLY A 86 -2.53 17.34 -17.21
C GLY A 86 -2.44 17.48 -18.72
N VAL A 87 -3.45 18.11 -19.31
CA VAL A 87 -3.43 18.59 -20.70
C VAL A 87 -2.39 19.70 -20.81
#